data_AF-A0A957Z9C2-F1
#
_entry.id   AF-A0A957Z9C2-F1
#
_cell.length_a   1.000
_cell.length_b   1.000
_cell.length_c   1.000
_cell.angle_alpha   90.00
_cell.angle_beta   90.00
_cell.angle_gamma   90.00
#
_symmetry.space_group_name_H-M   'P 1'
#
loop_
_entity.id
_entity.type
_entity.pdbx_description
1 polymer ?
#
loop_
_entity_poly.entity_id
_entity_poly.type
_entity_poly.pdbx_seq_one_letter_code
_entity_poly.pdbx_strand_id
1 'polypeptide(L)'
;MKLTIFAAGSRGDIQPCVALARGLQAAGDSVCLAAPQDFAAFVEGNGVAFRPLRGDVQQIMAGDTGREFMESGGSNPLKSVRAMRAMLGPIALQMAEDADAACEDADAIICLGVLGAFGSAIAQALGRPLLNVEPTPLLPTRAFPAASWPIQRNLGGWHNRLSGIAMLWVIWLWYGPFVNEFRRRLSLPATSAAGFMRDLRATPLIGAYSPTLIP
;
A
#
# COMPACT_ATOMS: atom_id res chain seq x y z
N MET A 1 3.07 -22.59 -5.62
CA MET A 1 3.48 -21.44 -6.48
C MET A 1 4.56 -20.64 -5.76
N LYS A 2 5.30 -19.79 -6.47
CA LYS A 2 6.15 -18.74 -5.88
C LYS A 2 5.34 -17.46 -5.75
N LEU A 3 5.15 -16.97 -4.53
CA LEU A 3 4.38 -15.78 -4.23
C LEU A 3 5.28 -14.72 -3.61
N THR A 4 5.18 -13.49 -4.09
CA THR A 4 5.81 -12.33 -3.45
C THR A 4 4.72 -11.45 -2.85
N ILE A 5 4.81 -11.19 -1.56
CA ILE A 5 3.97 -10.21 -0.86
C ILE A 5 4.74 -8.89 -0.81
N PHE A 6 4.22 -7.82 -1.43
CA PHE A 6 4.75 -6.47 -1.34
C PHE A 6 3.97 -5.67 -0.30
N ALA A 7 4.60 -5.34 0.83
CA ALA A 7 3.99 -4.60 1.91
C ALA A 7 4.94 -3.51 2.46
N ALA A 8 4.44 -2.28 2.52
CA ALA A 8 5.12 -1.15 3.16
C ALA A 8 4.18 -0.49 4.16
N GLY A 9 4.63 -0.28 5.38
CA GLY A 9 3.81 0.35 6.41
C GLY A 9 4.34 0.12 7.81
N SER A 10 3.45 0.29 8.77
CA SER A 10 3.72 0.02 10.18
C SER A 10 3.70 -1.48 10.48
N ARG A 11 4.02 -1.86 11.73
CA ARG A 11 3.85 -3.25 12.17
C ARG A 11 2.41 -3.77 12.00
N GLY A 12 1.41 -2.88 12.08
CA GLY A 12 0.00 -3.23 11.84
C GLY A 12 -0.27 -3.69 10.41
N ASP A 13 0.56 -3.25 9.45
CA ASP A 13 0.48 -3.66 8.05
C ASP A 13 1.28 -4.94 7.78
N ILE A 14 2.47 -5.04 8.39
CA ILE A 14 3.39 -6.16 8.16
C ILE A 14 2.94 -7.44 8.87
N GLN A 15 2.43 -7.35 10.10
CA GLN A 15 2.07 -8.53 10.88
C GLN A 15 0.94 -9.38 10.24
N PRO A 16 -0.14 -8.81 9.68
CA PRO A 16 -1.11 -9.57 8.90
C PRO A 16 -0.51 -10.23 7.65
N CYS A 17 0.45 -9.58 6.99
CA CYS A 17 1.14 -10.15 5.83
C CYS A 17 1.99 -11.37 6.22
N VAL A 18 2.65 -11.34 7.39
CA VAL A 18 3.37 -12.51 7.92
C VAL A 18 2.41 -13.66 8.22
N ALA A 19 1.25 -13.37 8.82
CA ALA A 19 0.23 -14.39 9.08
C ALA A 19 -0.30 -15.02 7.78
N LEU A 20 -0.57 -14.18 6.77
CA LEU A 20 -0.97 -14.64 5.43
C LEU A 20 0.12 -15.50 4.78
N ALA A 21 1.38 -15.06 4.82
CA ALA A 21 2.50 -15.80 4.27
C ALA A 21 2.61 -17.21 4.86
N ARG A 22 2.47 -17.34 6.19
CA ARG A 22 2.48 -18.64 6.87
C ARG A 22 1.31 -19.53 6.48
N GLY A 23 0.11 -18.94 6.30
CA GLY A 23 -1.06 -19.67 5.81
C GLY A 23 -0.85 -20.23 4.39
N LEU A 24 -0.29 -19.42 3.49
CA LEU A 24 0.05 -19.82 2.13
C LEU A 24 1.16 -20.88 2.09
N GLN A 25 2.19 -20.74 2.93
CA GLN A 25 3.22 -21.77 3.11
C GLN A 25 2.62 -23.10 3.58
N ALA A 26 1.70 -23.07 4.53
CA ALA A 26 0.99 -24.27 5.00
C ALA A 26 0.11 -24.90 3.91
N ALA A 27 -0.35 -24.11 2.94
CA ALA A 27 -1.06 -24.58 1.76
C ALA A 27 -0.14 -25.12 0.64
N GLY A 28 1.19 -25.05 0.81
CA GLY A 28 2.19 -25.59 -0.11
C GLY A 28 2.84 -24.56 -1.04
N ASP A 29 2.62 -23.26 -0.83
CA ASP A 29 3.26 -22.20 -1.60
C ASP A 29 4.64 -21.82 -1.06
N SER A 30 5.55 -21.41 -1.94
CA SER A 30 6.80 -20.74 -1.57
C SER A 30 6.56 -19.24 -1.53
N VAL A 31 6.69 -18.63 -0.35
CA VAL A 31 6.32 -17.23 -0.13
C VAL A 31 7.53 -16.44 0.35
N CYS A 32 7.77 -15.29 -0.28
CA CYS A 32 8.64 -14.26 0.28
C CYS A 32 7.87 -12.96 0.53
N LEU A 33 8.29 -12.23 1.56
CA LEU A 33 7.74 -10.94 1.93
C LEU A 33 8.76 -9.85 1.63
N ALA A 34 8.40 -8.99 0.69
CA ALA A 34 9.08 -7.75 0.36
C ALA A 34 8.56 -6.62 1.26
N ALA A 35 9.37 -6.22 2.25
CA ALA A 35 9.00 -5.22 3.26
C ALA A 35 10.20 -4.36 3.71
N PRO A 36 9.99 -3.21 4.40
CA PRO A 36 11.08 -2.39 4.90
C PRO A 36 12.11 -3.20 5.70
N GLN A 37 13.40 -2.91 5.50
CA GLN A 37 14.52 -3.64 6.11
C GLN A 37 14.39 -3.85 7.62
N ASP A 38 13.81 -2.89 8.35
CA ASP A 38 13.62 -2.97 9.81
C ASP A 38 12.77 -4.15 10.27
N PHE A 39 11.95 -4.72 9.38
CA PHE A 39 11.12 -5.87 9.67
C PHE A 39 11.81 -7.21 9.40
N ALA A 40 13.04 -7.24 8.86
CA ALA A 40 13.75 -8.47 8.51
C ALA A 40 13.73 -9.51 9.65
N ALA A 41 14.22 -9.14 10.83
CA ALA A 41 14.28 -10.04 11.98
C ALA A 41 12.89 -10.53 12.43
N PHE A 42 11.86 -9.69 12.32
CA PHE A 42 10.49 -10.07 12.66
C PHE A 42 9.93 -11.08 11.65
N VAL A 43 10.15 -10.86 10.36
CA VAL A 43 9.64 -11.72 9.28
C VAL A 43 10.35 -13.07 9.27
N GLU A 44 11.69 -13.05 9.28
CA GLU A 44 12.52 -14.25 9.28
C GLU A 44 12.35 -15.07 10.57
N GLY A 45 12.22 -14.40 11.72
CA GLY A 45 11.90 -15.03 13.00
C GLY A 45 10.55 -15.77 13.02
N ASN A 46 9.67 -15.49 12.06
CA ASN A 46 8.41 -16.20 11.84
C ASN A 46 8.48 -17.25 10.72
N GLY A 47 9.67 -17.55 10.19
CA GLY A 47 9.89 -18.58 9.16
C GLY A 47 9.48 -18.17 7.75
N VAL A 48 9.36 -16.87 7.48
CA VAL A 48 9.01 -16.33 6.15
C VAL A 48 10.26 -15.80 5.46
N ALA A 49 10.47 -16.15 4.20
CA ALA A 49 11.59 -15.64 3.43
C ALA A 49 11.44 -14.13 3.21
N PHE A 50 12.53 -13.38 3.33
CA PHE A 50 12.51 -11.91 3.32
C PHE A 50 13.20 -11.33 2.08
N ARG A 51 12.64 -10.25 1.55
CA ARG A 51 13.22 -9.40 0.50
C ARG A 51 13.22 -7.96 1.00
N PRO A 52 14.39 -7.34 1.21
CA PRO A 52 14.43 -6.01 1.80
C PRO A 52 13.97 -4.94 0.82
N LEU A 53 13.18 -3.98 1.32
CA LEU A 53 12.86 -2.75 0.62
C LEU A 53 13.64 -1.58 1.24
N ARG A 54 14.28 -0.78 0.39
CA ARG A 54 14.91 0.48 0.78
C ARG A 54 13.83 1.50 1.07
N GLY A 55 13.94 2.15 2.23
CA GLY A 55 12.98 3.17 2.66
C GLY A 55 12.75 3.12 4.15
N ASP A 56 13.39 4.04 4.88
CA ASP A 56 13.18 4.20 6.32
C ASP A 56 12.11 5.25 6.58
N VAL A 57 10.84 4.82 6.50
CA VAL A 57 9.69 5.68 6.78
C VAL A 57 9.73 6.18 8.23
N GLN A 58 10.29 5.40 9.16
CA GLN A 58 10.39 5.78 10.57
C GLN A 58 11.39 6.94 10.77
N GLN A 59 12.57 6.89 10.16
CA GLN A 59 13.54 7.98 10.19
C GLN A 59 12.99 9.27 9.58
N ILE A 60 12.22 9.18 8.50
CA ILE A 60 11.64 10.39 7.87
C ILE A 60 10.49 10.95 8.72
N MET A 61 9.64 10.11 9.30
CA MET A 61 8.60 10.57 10.25
C MET A 61 9.22 11.13 11.55
N ALA A 62 10.39 10.63 11.96
CA ALA A 62 11.15 11.14 13.10
C ALA A 62 11.93 12.43 12.79
N GLY A 63 12.17 12.73 11.50
CA GLY A 63 12.85 13.94 11.04
C GLY A 63 11.99 15.19 11.13
N ASP A 64 12.63 16.35 10.97
CA ASP A 64 12.00 17.67 11.19
C ASP A 64 10.74 17.85 10.35
N THR A 65 10.74 17.43 9.09
CA THR A 65 9.57 17.54 8.20
C THR A 65 8.41 16.61 8.63
N GLY A 66 8.72 15.45 9.22
CA GLY A 66 7.72 14.52 9.77
C GLY A 66 7.06 15.07 11.03
N ARG A 67 7.88 15.69 11.90
CA ARG A 67 7.41 16.43 13.08
C ARG A 67 6.58 17.65 12.70
N GLU A 68 7.04 18.46 11.74
CA GLU A 68 6.31 19.63 11.24
C GLU A 68 4.95 19.24 10.64
N PHE A 69 4.85 18.08 9.98
CA PHE A 69 3.59 17.55 9.49
C PHE A 69 2.65 17.14 10.63
N MET A 70 3.16 16.48 11.68
CA MET A 70 2.38 16.11 12.86
C MET A 70 1.92 17.34 13.67
N GLU A 71 2.77 18.36 13.76
CA GLU A 71 2.53 19.59 14.52
C GLU A 71 1.63 20.60 13.79
N SER A 72 1.74 20.70 12.46
CA SER A 72 0.97 21.67 11.65
C SER A 72 -0.50 21.28 11.41
N GLY A 73 -0.92 20.10 11.88
CA GLY A 73 -2.32 19.70 12.00
C GLY A 73 -3.17 19.84 10.73
N GLY A 74 -2.56 19.73 9.54
CA GLY A 74 -3.31 19.86 8.29
C GLY A 74 -3.94 21.24 8.05
N SER A 75 -3.44 22.31 8.70
CA SER A 75 -3.97 23.67 8.56
C SER A 75 -4.00 24.20 7.11
N ASN A 76 -3.19 23.62 6.21
CA ASN A 76 -3.29 23.82 4.77
C ASN A 76 -3.13 22.50 3.99
N PRO A 77 -4.23 21.90 3.49
CA PRO A 77 -4.21 20.63 2.78
C PRO A 77 -3.26 20.58 1.57
N LEU A 78 -3.09 21.69 0.84
CA LEU A 78 -2.16 21.74 -0.30
C LEU A 78 -0.70 21.70 0.14
N LYS A 79 -0.34 22.41 1.22
CA LYS A 79 1.02 22.35 1.78
C LYS A 79 1.32 20.95 2.33
N SER A 80 0.36 20.35 3.01
CA SER A 80 0.45 18.97 3.51
C SER A 80 0.68 17.96 2.39
N VAL A 81 -0.05 18.06 1.27
CA VAL A 81 0.17 17.21 0.09
C VAL A 81 1.56 17.42 -0.51
N ARG A 82 2.03 18.67 -0.63
CA ARG A 82 3.36 18.96 -1.20
C ARG A 82 4.50 18.44 -0.32
N ALA A 83 4.42 18.64 0.99
CA ALA A 83 5.39 18.11 1.94
C ALA A 83 5.40 16.57 1.89
N MET A 84 4.23 15.95 1.96
CA MET A 84 4.11 14.49 1.92
C MET A 84 4.65 13.92 0.62
N ARG A 85 4.41 14.57 -0.51
CA ARG A 85 4.96 14.18 -1.82
C ARG A 85 6.49 14.24 -1.84
N ALA A 86 7.10 15.27 -1.26
CA ALA A 86 8.55 15.42 -1.19
C ALA A 86 9.20 14.35 -0.30
N MET A 87 8.49 13.90 0.75
CA MET A 87 9.00 12.95 1.74
C MET A 87 8.74 11.50 1.35
N LEU A 88 7.47 11.12 1.17
CA LEU A 88 7.09 9.73 0.89
C LEU A 88 7.33 9.31 -0.55
N GLY A 89 7.31 10.25 -1.48
CA GLY A 89 7.37 9.99 -2.90
C GLY A 89 8.63 9.24 -3.36
N PRO A 90 9.83 9.81 -3.11
CA PRO A 90 11.09 9.16 -3.46
C PRO A 90 11.26 7.80 -2.77
N ILE A 91 10.82 7.67 -1.51
CA ILE A 91 10.86 6.39 -0.79
C ILE A 91 9.95 5.37 -1.48
N ALA A 92 8.70 5.72 -1.75
CA ALA A 92 7.75 4.80 -2.38
C ALA A 92 8.25 4.33 -3.76
N LEU A 93 8.94 5.20 -4.49
CA LEU A 93 9.59 4.83 -5.75
C LEU A 93 10.73 3.82 -5.53
N GLN A 94 11.62 4.04 -4.56
CA GLN A 94 12.69 3.10 -4.22
C GLN A 94 12.14 1.75 -3.76
N MET A 95 11.11 1.76 -2.91
CA MET A 95 10.42 0.55 -2.46
C MET A 95 9.78 -0.19 -3.63
N ALA A 96 9.20 0.53 -4.61
CA ALA A 96 8.61 -0.09 -5.79
C ALA A 96 9.67 -0.75 -6.69
N GLU A 97 10.86 -0.16 -6.82
CA GLU A 97 11.99 -0.78 -7.56
C GLU A 97 12.49 -2.06 -6.89
N ASP A 98 12.64 -2.04 -5.56
CA ASP A 98 13.05 -3.23 -4.83
C ASP A 98 11.95 -4.31 -4.85
N ALA A 99 10.69 -3.90 -4.82
CA ALA A 99 9.56 -4.80 -4.96
C ALA A 99 9.49 -5.42 -6.37
N ASP A 100 9.81 -4.67 -7.42
CA ASP A 100 9.89 -5.17 -8.80
C ASP A 100 10.94 -6.27 -8.90
N ALA A 101 12.16 -6.01 -8.40
CA ALA A 101 13.23 -7.00 -8.32
C ALA A 101 12.82 -8.22 -7.47
N ALA A 102 12.10 -8.02 -6.36
CA ALA A 102 11.60 -9.10 -5.52
C ALA A 102 10.50 -9.94 -6.20
N CYS A 103 9.86 -9.44 -7.25
CA CYS A 103 8.78 -10.11 -7.98
C CYS A 103 9.24 -10.83 -9.25
N GLU A 104 10.51 -10.70 -9.67
CA GLU A 104 11.03 -11.25 -10.94
C GLU A 104 10.70 -12.76 -11.11
N ASP A 105 10.91 -13.53 -10.05
CA ASP A 105 10.68 -14.98 -10.00
C ASP A 105 9.27 -15.39 -9.52
N ALA A 106 8.37 -14.43 -9.28
CA ALA A 106 7.05 -14.70 -8.71
C ALA A 106 6.07 -15.20 -9.78
N ASP A 107 5.27 -16.21 -9.42
CA ASP A 107 4.12 -16.66 -10.21
C ASP A 107 2.91 -15.72 -10.01
N ALA A 108 2.79 -15.10 -8.84
CA ALA A 108 1.75 -14.12 -8.51
C ALA A 108 2.21 -13.14 -7.43
N ILE A 109 1.60 -11.96 -7.41
CA ILE A 109 1.94 -10.86 -6.51
C ILE A 109 0.76 -10.60 -5.58
N ILE A 110 1.04 -10.45 -4.29
CA ILE A 110 0.09 -9.94 -3.30
C ILE A 110 0.58 -8.57 -2.84
N CYS A 111 -0.23 -7.54 -2.95
CA CYS A 111 0.19 -6.17 -2.63
C CYS A 111 -0.70 -5.56 -1.54
N LEU A 112 -0.10 -4.83 -0.61
CA LEU A 112 -0.88 -3.93 0.25
C LEU A 112 -1.56 -2.89 -0.65
N GLY A 113 -2.90 -2.85 -0.64
CA GLY A 113 -3.70 -2.06 -1.59
C GLY A 113 -3.40 -0.55 -1.62
N VAL A 114 -2.91 0.03 -0.53
CA VAL A 114 -2.41 1.42 -0.47
C VAL A 114 -1.25 1.67 -1.45
N LEU A 115 -0.45 0.65 -1.74
CA LEU A 115 0.61 0.63 -2.75
C LEU A 115 0.14 0.00 -4.08
N GLY A 116 -1.14 -0.34 -4.19
CA GLY A 116 -1.69 -1.11 -5.31
C GLY A 116 -1.45 -0.48 -6.68
N ALA A 117 -1.22 0.84 -6.76
CA ALA A 117 -0.82 1.50 -8.01
C ALA A 117 0.59 1.07 -8.49
N PHE A 118 1.54 0.92 -7.56
CA PHE A 118 2.86 0.35 -7.84
C PHE A 118 2.78 -1.15 -8.09
N GLY A 119 2.04 -1.89 -7.25
CA GLY A 119 1.81 -3.33 -7.44
C GLY A 119 1.19 -3.65 -8.81
N SER A 120 0.23 -2.85 -9.26
CA SER A 120 -0.38 -2.97 -10.60
C SER A 120 0.63 -2.69 -11.72
N ALA A 121 1.56 -1.75 -11.54
CA ALA A 121 2.62 -1.51 -12.51
C ALA A 121 3.58 -2.71 -12.61
N ILE A 122 4.02 -3.26 -11.47
CA ILE A 122 4.89 -4.45 -11.43
C ILE A 122 4.19 -5.64 -12.09
N ALA A 123 2.94 -5.92 -11.70
CA ALA A 123 2.14 -7.01 -12.26
C ALA A 123 1.95 -6.89 -13.79
N GLN A 124 1.72 -5.68 -14.29
CA GLN A 124 1.61 -5.42 -15.73
C GLN A 124 2.94 -5.62 -16.47
N ALA A 125 4.06 -5.14 -15.90
CA ALA A 125 5.38 -5.27 -16.51
C ALA A 125 5.84 -6.73 -16.59
N LEU A 126 5.60 -7.50 -15.54
CA LEU A 126 6.00 -8.91 -15.45
C LEU A 126 4.95 -9.87 -16.05
N GLY A 127 3.77 -9.39 -16.42
CA GLY A 127 2.67 -10.24 -16.89
C GLY A 127 2.15 -11.22 -15.84
N ARG A 128 2.15 -10.82 -14.55
CA ARG A 128 1.76 -11.67 -13.41
C ARG A 128 0.41 -11.27 -12.83
N PRO A 129 -0.39 -12.22 -12.30
CA PRO A 129 -1.61 -11.91 -11.58
C PRO A 129 -1.30 -11.14 -10.28
N LEU A 130 -2.18 -10.18 -9.96
CA LEU A 130 -2.13 -9.37 -8.75
C LEU A 130 -3.37 -9.63 -7.89
N LEU A 131 -3.15 -9.76 -6.59
CA LEU A 131 -4.17 -9.69 -5.56
C LEU A 131 -3.79 -8.60 -4.56
N ASN A 132 -4.77 -7.83 -4.08
CA ASN A 132 -4.55 -6.88 -3.01
C ASN A 132 -4.91 -7.50 -1.64
N VAL A 133 -4.19 -7.11 -0.60
CA VAL A 133 -4.55 -7.42 0.79
C VAL A 133 -4.62 -6.11 1.56
N GLU A 134 -5.59 -6.00 2.46
CA GLU A 134 -5.78 -4.78 3.24
C GLU A 134 -6.19 -5.10 4.68
N PRO A 135 -5.36 -4.77 5.69
CA PRO A 135 -5.69 -4.91 7.10
C PRO A 135 -6.65 -3.83 7.59
N THR A 136 -6.89 -2.78 6.78
CA THR A 136 -7.86 -1.73 7.06
C THR A 136 -8.79 -1.51 5.87
N PRO A 137 -10.05 -1.08 6.07
CA PRO A 137 -10.95 -0.85 4.95
C PRO A 137 -10.47 0.28 4.03
N LEU A 138 -10.04 -0.11 2.82
CA LEU A 138 -9.58 0.83 1.80
C LEU A 138 -10.69 1.27 0.82
N LEU A 139 -11.59 0.34 0.47
CA LEU A 139 -12.58 0.58 -0.58
C LEU A 139 -13.77 1.43 -0.08
N PRO A 140 -14.31 2.35 -0.90
CA PRO A 140 -15.43 3.19 -0.48
C PRO A 140 -16.71 2.39 -0.16
N THR A 141 -17.19 2.54 1.07
CA THR A 141 -18.42 1.88 1.57
C THR A 141 -19.46 2.90 2.05
N ARG A 142 -20.72 2.48 2.16
CA ARG A 142 -21.79 3.27 2.82
C ARG A 142 -21.85 3.02 4.33
N ALA A 143 -21.18 2.00 4.85
CA ALA A 143 -21.32 1.58 6.24
C ALA A 143 -20.62 2.53 7.24
N PHE A 144 -19.41 2.98 6.92
CA PHE A 144 -18.58 3.81 7.80
C PHE A 144 -17.70 4.78 6.99
N PRO A 145 -17.26 5.91 7.58
CA PRO A 145 -16.33 6.82 6.92
C PRO A 145 -14.95 6.16 6.74
N ALA A 146 -14.20 6.62 5.75
CA ALA A 146 -12.87 6.10 5.46
C ALA A 146 -11.91 6.25 6.65
N ALA A 147 -10.98 5.30 6.77
CA ALA A 147 -9.86 5.44 7.68
C ALA A 147 -9.13 6.77 7.41
N SER A 148 -8.75 7.48 8.47
CA SER A 148 -8.07 8.78 8.42
C SER A 148 -8.88 9.94 7.82
N TRP A 149 -10.17 9.77 7.55
CA TRP A 149 -11.06 10.89 7.24
C TRP A 149 -11.24 11.81 8.46
N PRO A 150 -11.22 13.15 8.35
CA PRO A 150 -11.31 14.03 9.52
C PRO A 150 -12.59 13.87 10.35
N ILE A 151 -13.70 13.48 9.70
CA ILE A 151 -15.00 13.30 10.36
C ILE A 151 -15.28 11.81 10.55
N GLN A 152 -14.77 11.22 11.63
CA GLN A 152 -14.94 9.79 11.92
C GLN A 152 -16.36 9.40 12.39
N ARG A 153 -17.27 10.37 12.55
CA ARG A 153 -18.68 10.09 12.87
C ARG A 153 -19.42 9.59 11.62
N ASN A 154 -20.26 8.57 11.79
CA ASN A 154 -21.19 8.16 10.74
C ASN A 154 -22.28 9.24 10.53
N LEU A 155 -22.17 9.99 9.43
CA LEU A 155 -23.13 11.03 9.02
C LEU A 155 -24.10 10.55 7.91
N GLY A 156 -24.11 9.24 7.65
CA GLY A 156 -24.96 8.61 6.63
C GLY A 156 -24.18 8.06 5.44
N GLY A 157 -24.80 7.13 4.72
CA GLY A 157 -24.10 6.32 3.71
C GLY A 157 -23.50 7.09 2.53
N TRP A 158 -24.03 8.27 2.20
CA TRP A 158 -23.46 9.14 1.19
C TRP A 158 -22.16 9.81 1.66
N HIS A 159 -22.15 10.37 2.87
CA HIS A 159 -20.95 10.92 3.49
C HIS A 159 -19.84 9.85 3.55
N ASN A 160 -20.19 8.65 4.03
CA ASN A 160 -19.26 7.54 4.18
C ASN A 160 -18.61 7.16 2.84
N ARG A 161 -19.43 6.98 1.79
CA ARG A 161 -18.92 6.64 0.46
C ARG A 161 -18.05 7.75 -0.12
N LEU A 162 -18.46 9.01 0.03
CA LEU A 162 -17.71 10.16 -0.46
C LEU A 162 -16.37 10.32 0.27
N SER A 163 -16.33 10.05 1.58
CA SER A 163 -15.08 10.06 2.34
C SER A 163 -14.07 9.03 1.80
N GLY A 164 -14.52 7.81 1.46
CA GLY A 164 -13.67 6.79 0.83
C GLY A 164 -13.13 7.22 -0.52
N ILE A 165 -13.99 7.78 -1.38
CA ILE A 165 -13.56 8.30 -2.68
C ILE A 165 -12.53 9.43 -2.50
N ALA A 166 -12.79 10.35 -1.58
CA ALA A 166 -11.89 11.47 -1.29
C ALA A 166 -10.52 10.99 -0.77
N MET A 167 -10.49 9.99 0.12
CA MET A 167 -9.22 9.47 0.64
C MET A 167 -8.41 8.73 -0.43
N LEU A 168 -9.04 7.99 -1.35
CA LEU A 168 -8.35 7.42 -2.50
C LEU A 168 -7.77 8.50 -3.43
N TRP A 169 -8.47 9.63 -3.59
CA TRP A 169 -7.93 10.79 -4.32
C TRP A 169 -6.71 11.39 -3.61
N VAL A 170 -6.73 11.49 -2.28
CA VAL A 170 -5.57 11.97 -1.50
C VAL A 170 -4.37 11.05 -1.68
N ILE A 171 -4.55 9.72 -1.59
CA ILE A 171 -3.51 8.73 -1.86
C ILE A 171 -2.91 8.94 -3.26
N TRP A 172 -3.77 9.14 -4.27
CA TRP A 172 -3.29 9.42 -5.63
C TRP A 172 -2.52 10.74 -5.73
N LEU A 173 -2.92 11.80 -5.02
CA LEU A 173 -2.19 13.06 -5.01
C LEU A 173 -0.78 12.92 -4.42
N TRP A 174 -0.59 11.99 -3.48
CA TRP A 174 0.73 11.70 -2.91
C TRP A 174 1.60 10.89 -3.88
N TYR A 175 1.08 9.77 -4.40
CA TYR A 175 1.90 8.82 -5.16
C TYR A 175 1.85 8.99 -6.68
N GLY A 176 0.81 9.60 -7.24
CA GLY A 176 0.54 9.63 -8.69
C GLY A 176 1.72 10.04 -9.58
N PRO A 177 2.47 11.12 -9.27
CA PRO A 177 3.66 11.49 -10.03
C PRO A 177 4.74 10.39 -10.04
N PHE A 178 4.98 9.75 -8.89
CA PHE A 178 5.98 8.68 -8.72
C PHE A 178 5.52 7.37 -9.32
N VAL A 179 4.22 7.04 -9.24
CA VAL A 179 3.62 5.90 -9.95
C VAL A 179 3.85 6.07 -11.45
N ASN A 180 3.59 7.26 -12.01
CA ASN A 180 3.79 7.50 -13.42
C ASN A 180 5.27 7.56 -13.82
N GLU A 181 6.14 8.01 -12.92
CA GLU A 181 7.58 7.90 -13.11
C GLU A 181 8.02 6.44 -13.16
N PHE A 182 7.61 5.63 -12.20
CA PHE A 182 7.89 4.20 -12.12
C PHE A 182 7.36 3.44 -13.34
N ARG A 183 6.11 3.71 -13.75
CA ARG A 183 5.52 3.13 -14.97
C ARG A 183 6.34 3.43 -16.21
N ARG A 184 6.89 4.66 -16.36
CA ARG A 184 7.79 4.97 -17.47
C ARG A 184 9.09 4.17 -17.42
N ARG A 185 9.67 3.94 -16.23
CA ARG A 185 10.87 3.10 -16.06
C ARG A 185 10.59 1.66 -16.51
N LEU A 186 9.37 1.17 -16.28
CA LEU A 186 8.89 -0.14 -16.73
C LEU A 186 8.35 -0.15 -18.18
N SER A 187 8.53 0.93 -18.96
CA SER A 187 7.99 1.06 -20.32
C SER A 187 6.47 0.92 -20.44
N LEU A 188 5.73 1.24 -19.36
CA LEU A 188 4.27 1.23 -19.30
C LEU A 188 3.69 2.63 -19.55
N PRO A 189 2.48 2.73 -20.13
CA PRO A 189 1.79 4.01 -20.29
C PRO A 189 1.43 4.60 -18.93
N ALA A 190 1.44 5.93 -18.83
CA ALA A 190 1.00 6.64 -17.64
C ALA A 190 -0.47 6.32 -17.29
N THR A 191 -0.81 6.37 -16.01
CA THR A 191 -2.17 6.21 -15.49
C THR A 191 -2.65 7.49 -14.79
N SER A 192 -3.95 7.54 -14.50
CA SER A 192 -4.63 8.66 -13.85
C SER A 192 -5.27 8.22 -12.54
N ALA A 193 -5.78 9.17 -11.76
CA ALA A 193 -6.56 8.87 -10.56
C ALA A 193 -7.73 7.91 -10.86
N ALA A 194 -8.43 8.15 -11.97
CA ALA A 194 -9.53 7.30 -12.41
C ALA A 194 -9.04 5.90 -12.81
N GLY A 195 -7.88 5.82 -13.46
CA GLY A 195 -7.21 4.55 -13.79
C GLY A 195 -6.88 3.76 -12.52
N PHE A 196 -6.19 4.38 -11.56
CA PHE A 196 -5.88 3.79 -10.26
C PHE A 196 -7.13 3.27 -9.55
N MET A 197 -8.19 4.09 -9.44
CA MET A 197 -9.42 3.67 -8.76
C MET A 197 -10.17 2.55 -9.48
N ARG A 198 -10.06 2.49 -10.81
CA ARG A 198 -10.65 1.42 -11.61
C ARG A 198 -9.86 0.13 -11.40
N ASP A 199 -8.54 0.20 -11.49
CA ASP A 199 -7.65 -0.95 -11.32
C ASP A 199 -7.80 -1.52 -9.90
N LEU A 200 -7.78 -0.68 -8.87
CA LEU A 200 -7.98 -1.09 -7.47
C LEU A 200 -9.32 -1.82 -7.24
N ARG A 201 -10.38 -1.43 -7.95
CA ARG A 201 -11.71 -2.08 -7.88
C ARG A 201 -11.80 -3.36 -8.72
N ALA A 202 -11.01 -3.47 -9.78
CA ALA A 202 -10.99 -4.63 -10.66
C ALA A 202 -10.07 -5.74 -10.13
N THR A 203 -9.04 -5.39 -9.38
CA THR A 203 -8.14 -6.33 -8.72
C THR A 203 -8.83 -6.99 -7.52
N PRO A 204 -8.83 -8.34 -7.42
CA PRO A 204 -9.32 -9.03 -6.23
C PRO A 204 -8.63 -8.52 -4.96
N LEU A 205 -9.41 -8.30 -3.90
CA LEU A 205 -8.91 -7.77 -2.63
C LEU A 205 -9.36 -8.62 -1.45
N ILE A 206 -8.41 -9.01 -0.60
CA ILE A 206 -8.65 -9.66 0.68
C ILE A 206 -8.68 -8.59 1.78
N GLY A 207 -9.85 -8.40 2.39
CA GLY A 207 -9.95 -7.64 3.64
C GLY A 207 -9.48 -8.50 4.80
N ALA A 208 -8.30 -8.21 5.36
CA ALA A 208 -7.73 -8.92 6.51
C ALA A 208 -8.34 -8.42 7.83
N TYR A 209 -9.67 -8.34 7.86
CA TYR A 209 -10.47 -7.89 9.00
C TYR A 209 -11.75 -8.73 9.11
N SER A 210 -12.27 -8.86 10.34
CA SER A 210 -13.44 -9.68 10.62
C SER A 210 -14.74 -8.94 10.22
N PRO A 211 -15.70 -9.61 9.54
CA PRO A 211 -17.02 -9.03 9.26
C PRO A 211 -17.82 -8.73 10.53
N THR A 212 -17.46 -9.33 11.67
CA THR A 212 -18.07 -9.03 12.97
C THR A 212 -17.59 -7.69 13.55
N LEU A 213 -16.38 -7.25 13.17
CA LEU A 213 -15.80 -5.98 13.61
C LEU A 213 -16.01 -4.86 12.59
N ILE A 214 -15.96 -5.21 11.31
CA ILE A 214 -16.09 -4.29 10.19
C ILE A 214 -17.16 -4.83 9.23
N PRO A 215 -18.33 -4.20 9.16
CA PRO A 215 -19.47 -4.68 8.36
C PRO A 215 -19.31 -4.47 6.85
#